data_AF-A0A8S0H748-F1
#
_entry.id   AF-A0A8S0H748-F1
#
_cell.length_a   1.000
_cell.length_b   1.000
_cell.length_c   1.000
_cell.angle_alpha   90.00
_cell.angle_beta   90.00
_cell.angle_gamma   90.00
#
_symmetry.space_group_name_H-M   'P 1'
#
loop_
_entity.id
_entity.type
_entity.pdbx_description
1 polymer ?
#
loop_
_entity_poly.entity_id
_entity_poly.type
_entity_poly.pdbx_seq_one_letter_code
_entity_poly.pdbx_strand_id
1 'polypeptide(L)'
;MDSHWTHAFLRFWRLPAARYGQWKASRNSVEYQAPLRSELFSTEQMARHGTLLAQQHRLSPSRTPDWLLARLADNASALASCCKSLTAATHASPRATPAAEWLLDNYYLLEEQIRITRTHLPRGYSRQLPRLANGQSAGLPRVYDIALETISHGDGRVDTDSLGRFVDSYQSVTPLMLGELWAIPIMLRLALIENLRRVAFRVMANWSERNLANDWADRLMETAEQDAKSVVLAVADMARSAPPMTAAFVAELARRLQGQNAALVLPLAWIEQLLGETGLNIERLVQLDAQQQAADQVSISNSISSLRLLSASNWREFVELMSRVEQVLEQDPAGVYRRMDFATRDHYRHVLERLARHCRHSEEQVARQCIELARAQYRAEAPEAVAGHVGHYLIGAGRRTLEQQIGARVPLAERGRRLLTQAPLGFFLVPVILLSALFAWPFLSALYQEATSGHYWLGLLAVPALLLASRLAIGLINGLVTLTVAPASCRAWTTAKALLPEPGPWWRCPA
;
A
#
# COMPACT_ATOMS: atom_id res chain seq x y z
N MET A 1 -16.78 52.94 -30.27
CA MET A 1 -15.43 53.26 -30.76
C MET A 1 -14.46 53.04 -29.62
N ASP A 2 -13.89 51.85 -29.64
CA ASP A 2 -12.50 51.47 -29.37
C ASP A 2 -11.62 52.18 -28.33
N SER A 3 -10.88 51.28 -27.65
CA SER A 3 -9.50 51.40 -27.21
C SER A 3 -9.23 51.83 -25.77
N HIS A 4 -9.35 50.86 -24.86
CA HIS A 4 -8.46 50.75 -23.70
C HIS A 4 -7.80 49.36 -23.71
N TRP A 5 -6.87 49.17 -24.64
CA TRP A 5 -5.85 48.11 -24.59
C TRP A 5 -4.51 48.78 -24.34
N THR A 6 -3.84 48.36 -23.26
CA THR A 6 -2.40 48.06 -23.12
C THR A 6 -1.94 48.41 -21.72
N HIS A 7 -2.01 47.43 -20.81
CA HIS A 7 -0.94 47.06 -19.88
C HIS A 7 -1.31 45.69 -19.29
N ALA A 8 -1.33 44.70 -20.18
CA ALA A 8 -1.20 43.29 -19.85
C ALA A 8 0.30 42.97 -19.83
N PHE A 9 0.78 42.39 -18.74
CA PHE A 9 1.79 41.31 -18.64
C PHE A 9 2.35 41.31 -17.21
N LEU A 10 2.45 40.12 -16.60
CA LEU A 10 3.01 39.81 -15.27
C LEU A 10 2.05 39.62 -14.09
N ARG A 11 0.95 38.87 -14.27
CA ARG A 11 0.26 38.23 -13.12
C ARG A 11 -0.54 36.99 -13.52
N PHE A 12 0.11 35.97 -14.06
CA PHE A 12 -0.53 34.67 -14.32
C PHE A 12 0.49 33.52 -14.19
N TRP A 13 0.76 33.10 -12.96
CA TRP A 13 1.23 31.75 -12.59
C TRP A 13 0.89 31.54 -11.11
N ARG A 14 -0.40 31.28 -10.83
CA ARG A 14 -0.85 30.57 -9.64
C ARG A 14 -1.83 29.52 -10.13
N LEU A 15 -1.34 28.30 -10.30
CA LEU A 15 -2.12 27.11 -10.60
C LEU A 15 -3.28 26.99 -9.58
N PRO A 16 -4.50 26.59 -10.01
CA PRO A 16 -5.57 26.29 -9.08
C PRO A 16 -5.22 24.99 -8.34
N ALA A 17 -4.74 25.11 -7.11
CA ALA A 17 -4.61 23.97 -6.21
C ALA A 17 -5.99 23.35 -5.98
N ALA A 18 -6.17 22.12 -6.47
CA ALA A 18 -7.36 21.32 -6.20
C ALA A 18 -7.59 21.28 -4.68
N ARG A 19 -8.74 21.80 -4.23
CA ARG A 19 -9.18 21.73 -2.83
C ARG A 19 -9.48 20.29 -2.47
N TYR A 20 -8.46 19.54 -2.09
CA TYR A 20 -8.66 18.31 -1.35
C TYR A 20 -9.00 18.72 0.09
N GLY A 21 -10.17 18.32 0.58
CA GLY A 21 -10.61 18.63 1.94
C GLY A 21 -9.70 17.96 2.97
N GLN A 22 -9.38 18.66 4.06
CA GLN A 22 -8.66 18.10 5.21
C GLN A 22 -9.21 16.71 5.54
N TRP A 23 -8.36 15.69 5.54
CA TRP A 23 -8.71 14.33 5.98
C TRP A 23 -8.91 14.30 7.50
N LYS A 24 -9.89 15.04 8.02
CA LYS A 24 -10.52 14.71 9.30
C LYS A 24 -11.47 13.55 9.00
N ALA A 25 -11.33 12.48 9.76
CA ALA A 25 -12.28 11.36 9.75
C ALA A 25 -13.68 11.89 10.12
N SER A 26 -14.42 12.41 9.15
CA SER A 26 -15.85 12.61 9.29
C SER A 26 -16.45 11.22 9.30
N ARG A 27 -16.87 10.79 10.49
CA ARG A 27 -17.40 9.45 10.71
C ARG A 27 -18.76 9.23 10.05
N ASN A 28 -19.34 10.18 9.31
CA ASN A 28 -20.69 10.04 8.73
C ASN A 28 -21.13 11.13 7.72
N SER A 29 -20.25 11.94 7.12
CA SER A 29 -20.69 12.82 6.03
C SER A 29 -20.32 12.22 4.68
N VAL A 30 -21.34 11.84 3.91
CA VAL A 30 -21.24 11.60 2.46
C VAL A 30 -20.97 12.96 1.81
N GLU A 31 -19.77 13.50 2.04
CA GLU A 31 -19.33 14.73 1.42
C GLU A 31 -18.95 14.41 -0.02
N TYR A 32 -19.53 15.12 -0.98
CA TYR A 32 -19.22 14.95 -2.39
C TYR A 32 -17.73 15.21 -2.62
N GLN A 33 -16.96 14.15 -2.78
CA GLN A 33 -15.53 14.20 -2.99
C GLN A 33 -15.26 14.09 -4.48
N ALA A 34 -14.68 15.15 -5.05
CA ALA A 34 -14.21 15.12 -6.42
C ALA A 34 -13.26 13.91 -6.61
N PRO A 35 -13.33 13.21 -7.76
CA PRO A 35 -12.40 12.13 -8.05
C PRO A 35 -10.97 12.63 -8.11
N LEU A 36 -10.05 11.67 -8.03
CA LEU A 36 -8.63 11.92 -8.09
C LEU A 36 -8.25 12.24 -9.53
N ARG A 37 -8.41 13.51 -9.91
CA ARG A 37 -8.09 14.03 -11.23
C ARG A 37 -7.39 15.36 -11.10
N SER A 38 -6.21 15.42 -11.69
CA SER A 38 -5.38 16.62 -11.84
C SER A 38 -4.94 16.74 -13.30
N GLU A 39 -4.11 17.74 -13.61
CA GLU A 39 -3.49 17.88 -14.93
C GLU A 39 -2.76 16.58 -15.31
N LEU A 40 -3.01 16.08 -16.52
CA LEU A 40 -2.39 14.84 -16.97
C LEU A 40 -0.90 15.06 -17.24
N PHE A 41 -0.06 14.22 -16.65
CA PHE A 41 1.39 14.30 -16.83
C PHE A 41 1.89 13.22 -17.77
N SER A 42 2.75 13.63 -18.71
CA SER A 42 3.64 12.71 -19.44
C SER A 42 4.63 12.04 -18.49
N THR A 43 5.29 10.97 -18.94
CA THR A 43 6.31 10.26 -18.14
C THR A 43 7.41 11.19 -17.63
N GLU A 44 7.84 12.18 -18.42
CA GLU A 44 8.86 13.15 -18.00
C GLU A 44 8.32 14.16 -16.99
N GLN A 45 7.10 14.67 -17.18
CA GLN A 45 6.45 15.55 -16.20
C GLN A 45 6.22 14.82 -14.87
N MET A 46 5.84 13.55 -14.92
CA MET A 46 5.67 12.68 -13.76
C MET A 46 7.00 12.50 -13.01
N ALA A 47 8.11 12.27 -13.72
CA ALA A 47 9.44 12.21 -13.10
C ALA A 47 9.81 13.53 -12.38
N ARG A 48 9.62 14.68 -13.04
CA ARG A 48 9.86 16.01 -12.44
C ARG A 48 8.97 16.24 -11.22
N HIS A 49 7.70 15.82 -11.29
CA HIS A 49 6.77 15.86 -10.17
C HIS A 49 7.26 15.04 -8.98
N GLY A 50 7.82 13.85 -9.21
CA GLY A 50 8.44 13.03 -8.17
C GLY A 50 9.52 13.76 -7.37
N THR A 51 10.41 14.50 -8.06
CA THR A 51 11.42 15.34 -7.40
C THR A 51 10.80 16.47 -6.58
N LEU A 52 9.81 17.18 -7.14
CA LEU A 52 9.12 18.28 -6.45
C LEU A 52 8.37 17.77 -5.21
N LEU A 53 7.67 16.64 -5.32
CA LEU A 53 6.94 16.02 -4.23
C LEU A 53 7.88 15.61 -3.09
N ALA A 54 9.02 15.01 -3.44
CA ALA A 54 10.03 14.61 -2.45
C ALA A 54 10.60 15.79 -1.66
N GLN A 55 10.73 16.97 -2.26
CA GLN A 55 11.17 18.19 -1.58
C GLN A 55 10.12 18.74 -0.60
N GLN A 56 8.84 18.49 -0.85
CA GLN A 56 7.73 18.97 -0.03
C GLN A 56 7.42 18.06 1.16
N HIS A 57 7.66 16.75 1.00
CA HIS A 57 7.40 15.74 2.01
C HIS A 57 8.27 15.95 3.26
N ARG A 58 7.62 16.19 4.40
CA ARG A 58 8.27 16.15 5.73
C ARG A 58 7.72 15.00 6.52
N LEU A 59 8.60 14.22 7.15
CA LEU A 59 8.19 13.04 7.91
C LEU A 59 7.80 13.41 9.34
N SER A 60 6.71 12.81 9.81
CA SER A 60 6.26 12.92 11.19
C SER A 60 6.97 11.89 12.08
N PRO A 61 7.45 12.30 13.28
CA PRO A 61 7.99 11.35 14.26
C PRO A 61 6.87 10.55 14.96
N SER A 62 5.61 10.96 14.82
CA SER A 62 4.48 10.42 15.57
C SER A 62 3.91 9.15 14.95
N ARG A 63 3.66 8.14 15.78
CA ARG A 63 2.93 6.93 15.39
C ARG A 63 1.43 7.16 15.55
N THR A 64 0.71 7.28 14.45
CA THR A 64 -0.75 7.41 14.44
C THR A 64 -1.46 6.06 14.20
N PRO A 65 -2.75 5.95 14.56
CA PRO A 65 -3.53 4.74 14.32
C PRO A 65 -3.58 4.34 12.84
N ASP A 66 -3.77 3.05 12.61
CA ASP A 66 -3.95 2.48 11.26
C ASP A 66 -5.38 2.75 10.78
N TRP A 67 -5.53 3.70 9.85
CA TRP A 67 -6.82 4.14 9.31
C TRP A 67 -7.08 3.58 7.90
N LEU A 68 -6.06 3.08 7.19
CA LEU A 68 -6.19 2.63 5.80
C LEU A 68 -7.11 1.43 5.65
N LEU A 69 -7.06 0.48 6.61
CA LEU A 69 -7.98 -0.65 6.62
C LEU A 69 -9.43 -0.24 6.89
N ALA A 70 -9.65 0.71 7.79
CA ALA A 70 -10.97 1.28 8.03
C ALA A 70 -11.48 1.99 6.78
N ARG A 71 -10.64 2.81 6.14
CA ARG A 71 -10.98 3.49 4.90
C ARG A 71 -11.28 2.53 3.76
N LEU A 72 -10.53 1.43 3.63
CA LEU A 72 -10.82 0.38 2.65
C LEU A 72 -12.18 -0.28 2.93
N ALA A 73 -12.55 -0.47 4.20
CA ALA A 73 -13.86 -1.00 4.57
C ALA A 73 -14.99 -0.01 4.19
N ASP A 74 -14.82 1.28 4.48
CA ASP A 74 -15.75 2.34 4.08
C ASP A 74 -15.86 2.42 2.55
N ASN A 75 -14.75 2.26 1.83
CA ASN A 75 -14.76 2.28 0.38
C ASN A 75 -15.51 1.08 -0.20
N ALA A 76 -15.29 -0.10 0.37
CA ALA A 76 -15.99 -1.31 -0.04
C ALA A 76 -17.50 -1.23 0.21
N SER A 77 -17.93 -0.74 1.39
CA SER A 77 -19.36 -0.60 1.69
C SER A 77 -20.03 0.42 0.79
N ALA A 78 -19.38 1.58 0.57
CA ALA A 78 -19.87 2.59 -0.34
C ALA A 78 -20.05 2.06 -1.77
N LEU A 79 -19.03 1.42 -2.33
CA LEU A 79 -19.09 0.85 -3.69
C LEU A 79 -20.19 -0.21 -3.81
N ALA A 80 -20.34 -1.08 -2.80
CA ALA A 80 -21.41 -2.08 -2.78
C ALA A 80 -22.80 -1.45 -2.75
N SER A 81 -23.00 -0.41 -1.93
CA SER A 81 -24.25 0.36 -1.92
C SER A 81 -24.51 1.03 -3.27
N CYS A 82 -23.48 1.61 -3.89
CA CYS A 82 -23.61 2.24 -5.20
C CYS A 82 -24.06 1.25 -6.28
N CYS A 83 -23.38 0.12 -6.38
CA CYS A 83 -23.72 -0.90 -7.36
C CYS A 83 -25.11 -1.49 -7.11
N LYS A 84 -25.49 -1.75 -5.85
CA LYS A 84 -26.85 -2.24 -5.53
C LYS A 84 -27.94 -1.26 -5.98
N SER A 85 -27.74 0.03 -5.72
CA SER A 85 -28.67 1.07 -6.17
C SER A 85 -28.73 1.17 -7.69
N LEU A 86 -27.57 1.13 -8.37
CA LEU A 86 -27.49 1.16 -9.84
C LEU A 86 -28.10 -0.08 -10.50
N THR A 87 -28.03 -1.27 -9.88
CA THR A 87 -28.68 -2.48 -10.39
C THR A 87 -30.20 -2.38 -10.29
N ALA A 88 -30.73 -1.97 -9.13
CA ALA A 88 -32.17 -1.80 -8.94
C ALA A 88 -32.75 -0.75 -9.91
N ALA A 89 -32.00 0.33 -10.08
CA ALA A 89 -32.22 1.41 -11.03
C ALA A 89 -32.33 0.96 -12.49
N THR A 90 -31.37 0.15 -12.98
CA THR A 90 -31.36 -0.34 -14.37
C THR A 90 -32.55 -1.21 -14.71
N HIS A 91 -33.15 -1.89 -13.73
CA HIS A 91 -34.37 -2.67 -13.95
C HIS A 91 -35.62 -1.79 -14.14
N ALA A 92 -35.65 -0.58 -13.57
CA ALA A 92 -36.77 0.35 -13.65
C ALA A 92 -36.74 1.24 -14.90
N SER A 93 -35.54 1.59 -15.39
CA SER A 93 -35.36 2.34 -16.64
C SER A 93 -34.16 1.79 -17.42
N PRO A 94 -34.37 1.26 -18.64
CA PRO A 94 -33.37 0.42 -19.33
C PRO A 94 -32.21 1.19 -19.97
N ARG A 95 -32.06 2.51 -19.76
CA ARG A 95 -30.94 3.29 -20.33
C ARG A 95 -29.99 3.78 -19.25
N ALA A 96 -29.07 2.90 -18.82
CA ALA A 96 -27.95 3.31 -18.00
C ALA A 96 -26.97 4.18 -18.78
N THR A 97 -26.21 4.99 -18.05
CA THR A 97 -25.08 5.74 -18.65
C THR A 97 -23.93 4.76 -18.91
N PRO A 98 -23.08 4.99 -19.94
CA PRO A 98 -21.95 4.11 -20.22
C PRO A 98 -21.00 3.90 -19.02
N ALA A 99 -20.83 4.93 -18.19
CA ALA A 99 -20.04 4.84 -16.97
C ALA A 99 -20.68 3.93 -15.89
N ALA A 100 -22.02 3.94 -15.79
CA ALA A 100 -22.75 3.08 -14.86
C ALA A 100 -22.73 1.61 -15.32
N GLU A 101 -22.95 1.35 -16.61
CA GLU A 101 -22.85 0.00 -17.19
C GLU A 101 -21.46 -0.58 -16.97
N TRP A 102 -20.42 0.18 -17.31
CA TRP A 102 -19.04 -0.28 -17.14
C TRP A 102 -18.69 -0.59 -15.69
N LEU A 103 -19.19 0.20 -14.73
CA LEU A 103 -18.98 -0.06 -13.30
C LEU A 103 -19.68 -1.36 -12.85
N LEU A 104 -20.91 -1.59 -13.29
CA LEU A 104 -21.68 -2.81 -12.97
C LEU A 104 -21.02 -4.05 -13.58
N ASP A 105 -20.64 -3.98 -14.86
CA ASP A 105 -19.99 -5.08 -15.58
C ASP A 105 -18.68 -5.52 -14.94
N ASN A 106 -17.96 -4.59 -14.28
CA ASN A 106 -16.65 -4.85 -13.67
C ASN A 106 -16.68 -4.94 -12.15
N TYR A 107 -17.86 -4.91 -11.51
CA TYR A 107 -17.95 -4.90 -10.04
C TYR A 107 -17.33 -6.15 -9.40
N TYR A 108 -17.49 -7.33 -10.00
CA TYR A 108 -16.89 -8.58 -9.49
C TYR A 108 -15.36 -8.50 -9.36
N LEU A 109 -14.70 -7.80 -10.29
CA LEU A 109 -13.25 -7.61 -10.27
C LEU A 109 -12.85 -6.70 -9.12
N LEU A 110 -13.62 -5.64 -8.88
CA LEU A 110 -13.40 -4.74 -7.77
C LEU A 110 -13.52 -5.46 -6.42
N GLU A 111 -14.52 -6.33 -6.25
CA GLU A 111 -14.66 -7.16 -5.05
C GLU A 111 -13.43 -8.04 -4.81
N GLU A 112 -12.91 -8.65 -5.88
CA GLU A 112 -11.68 -9.44 -5.81
C GLU A 112 -10.48 -8.58 -5.39
N GLN A 113 -10.32 -7.40 -5.97
CA GLN A 113 -9.21 -6.50 -5.63
C GLN A 113 -9.29 -5.97 -4.20
N ILE A 114 -10.49 -5.73 -3.68
CA ILE A 114 -10.70 -5.37 -2.26
C ILE A 114 -10.25 -6.52 -1.36
N ARG A 115 -10.62 -7.77 -1.70
CA ARG A 115 -10.21 -8.97 -0.95
C ARG A 115 -8.69 -9.15 -0.96
N ILE A 116 -8.05 -9.08 -2.13
CA ILE A 116 -6.58 -9.13 -2.28
C ILE A 116 -5.91 -8.06 -1.43
N THR A 117 -6.40 -6.81 -1.49
CA THR A 117 -5.82 -5.69 -0.74
C THR A 117 -5.91 -5.90 0.78
N ARG A 118 -7.02 -6.46 1.29
CA ARG A 118 -7.17 -6.81 2.72
C ARG A 118 -6.17 -7.89 3.15
N THR A 119 -5.94 -8.90 2.31
CA THR A 119 -5.01 -9.99 2.60
C THR A 119 -3.55 -9.49 2.65
N HIS A 120 -3.17 -8.64 1.70
CA HIS A 120 -1.79 -8.15 1.59
C HIS A 120 -1.47 -6.96 2.51
N LEU A 121 -2.48 -6.34 3.14
CA LEU A 121 -2.28 -5.29 4.14
C LEU A 121 -2.55 -5.82 5.56
N PRO A 122 -1.62 -6.60 6.17
CA PRO A 122 -1.82 -7.12 7.50
C PRO A 122 -1.85 -5.99 8.54
N ARG A 123 -2.60 -6.22 9.63
CA ARG A 123 -2.74 -5.26 10.72
C ARG A 123 -1.36 -4.84 11.24
N GLY A 124 -1.08 -3.54 11.21
CA GLY A 124 0.16 -2.99 11.73
C GLY A 124 1.30 -2.84 10.72
N TYR A 125 1.19 -3.35 9.50
CA TYR A 125 2.16 -3.05 8.44
C TYR A 125 2.22 -1.55 8.14
N SER A 126 1.06 -0.91 7.96
CA SER A 126 0.95 0.53 7.75
C SER A 126 1.44 1.39 8.93
N ARG A 127 1.56 0.81 10.14
CA ARG A 127 2.09 1.50 11.33
C ARG A 127 3.62 1.59 11.29
N GLN A 128 4.27 0.74 10.51
CA GLN A 128 5.73 0.72 10.36
C GLN A 128 6.20 1.69 9.26
N LEU A 129 5.28 2.12 8.38
CA LEU A 129 5.60 3.02 7.27
C LEU A 129 5.77 4.48 7.75
N PRO A 130 6.78 5.21 7.25
CA PRO A 130 6.95 6.64 7.48
C PRO A 130 5.73 7.46 7.03
N ARG A 131 5.33 8.42 7.85
CA ARG A 131 4.12 9.24 7.65
C ARG A 131 4.47 10.69 7.40
N LEU A 132 3.61 11.39 6.67
CA LEU A 132 3.77 12.82 6.41
C LEU A 132 3.34 13.66 7.61
N ALA A 133 4.07 14.75 7.88
CA ALA A 133 3.79 15.72 8.93
C ALA A 133 2.97 16.91 8.42
N ASN A 134 3.06 17.20 7.13
CA ASN A 134 2.51 18.38 6.47
C ASN A 134 1.77 18.01 5.18
N GLY A 135 1.10 19.00 4.59
CA GLY A 135 0.38 18.84 3.34
C GLY A 135 -0.99 18.18 3.51
N GLN A 136 -1.60 17.88 2.38
CA GLN A 136 -2.95 17.33 2.33
C GLN A 136 -3.06 15.93 2.93
N SER A 137 -1.99 15.17 2.77
CA SER A 137 -1.84 13.79 3.26
C SER A 137 -1.12 13.72 4.60
N ALA A 138 -1.18 14.79 5.39
CA ALA A 138 -0.64 14.79 6.76
C ALA A 138 -1.26 13.64 7.59
N GLY A 139 -0.41 12.86 8.25
CA GLY A 139 -0.79 11.68 9.03
C GLY A 139 -0.94 10.39 8.21
N LEU A 140 -0.89 10.45 6.88
CA LEU A 140 -0.91 9.29 5.99
C LEU A 140 0.51 8.78 5.70
N PRO A 141 0.72 7.50 5.38
CA PRO A 141 2.01 7.01 4.90
C PRO A 141 2.43 7.76 3.64
N ARG A 142 3.70 8.19 3.54
CA ARG A 142 4.15 8.97 2.37
C ARG A 142 3.98 8.20 1.05
N VAL A 143 4.16 6.88 1.11
CA VAL A 143 3.95 5.98 -0.04
C VAL A 143 2.50 5.95 -0.51
N TYR A 144 1.54 6.21 0.39
CA TYR A 144 0.14 6.36 -0.01
C TYR A 144 -0.09 7.67 -0.77
N ASP A 145 0.57 8.76 -0.36
CA ASP A 145 0.52 10.03 -1.08
C ASP A 145 1.14 9.92 -2.48
N ILE A 146 2.29 9.25 -2.60
CA ILE A 146 2.89 8.90 -3.89
C ILE A 146 1.90 8.18 -4.81
N ALA A 147 1.14 7.22 -4.26
CA ALA A 147 0.11 6.51 -5.02
C ALA A 147 -1.06 7.43 -5.43
N LEU A 148 -1.53 8.31 -4.53
CA LEU A 148 -2.58 9.28 -4.83
C LEU A 148 -2.17 10.25 -5.93
N GLU A 149 -0.93 10.75 -5.89
CA GLU A 149 -0.37 11.66 -6.90
C GLU A 149 -0.23 10.97 -8.25
N THR A 150 0.28 9.73 -8.27
CA THR A 150 0.38 8.91 -9.49
C THR A 150 -0.99 8.73 -10.15
N ILE A 151 -2.03 8.45 -9.36
CA ILE A 151 -3.39 8.22 -9.87
C ILE A 151 -4.07 9.52 -10.29
N SER A 152 -3.84 10.61 -9.56
CA SER A 152 -4.42 11.92 -9.86
C SER A 152 -3.91 12.49 -11.18
N HIS A 153 -2.60 12.38 -11.43
CA HIS A 153 -1.95 12.86 -12.65
C HIS A 153 -2.00 11.84 -13.81
N GLY A 154 -2.44 10.61 -13.54
CA GLY A 154 -2.70 9.58 -14.56
C GLY A 154 -4.19 9.36 -14.89
N ASP A 155 -5.12 10.07 -14.25
CA ASP A 155 -6.58 9.81 -14.28
C ASP A 155 -6.92 8.31 -14.15
N GLY A 156 -6.34 7.68 -13.12
CA GLY A 156 -6.51 6.26 -12.81
C GLY A 156 -5.65 5.31 -13.66
N ARG A 157 -4.93 5.79 -14.68
CA ARG A 157 -4.01 4.97 -15.48
C ARG A 157 -2.65 4.87 -14.77
N VAL A 158 -2.23 3.64 -14.49
CA VAL A 158 -0.92 3.34 -13.91
C VAL A 158 -0.11 2.60 -14.96
N ASP A 159 1.13 3.06 -15.16
CA ASP A 159 2.12 2.45 -16.05
C ASP A 159 3.41 2.20 -15.26
N THR A 160 4.03 1.04 -15.44
CA THR A 160 5.17 0.61 -14.62
C THR A 160 6.45 1.38 -14.95
N ASP A 161 6.66 1.81 -16.20
CA ASP A 161 7.80 2.65 -16.59
C ASP A 161 7.67 4.06 -16.01
N SER A 162 6.49 4.68 -16.17
CA SER A 162 6.19 5.98 -15.57
C SER A 162 6.30 5.97 -14.04
N LEU A 163 5.74 4.94 -13.40
CA LEU A 163 5.87 4.74 -11.96
C LEU A 163 7.33 4.55 -11.54
N GLY A 164 8.11 3.78 -12.29
CA GLY A 164 9.54 3.58 -12.05
C GLY A 164 10.32 4.90 -12.09
N ARG A 165 10.13 5.71 -13.15
CA ARG A 165 10.80 7.01 -13.27
C ARG A 165 10.36 8.01 -12.21
N PHE A 166 9.08 7.99 -11.84
CA PHE A 166 8.57 8.78 -10.71
C PHE A 166 9.29 8.42 -9.41
N VAL A 167 9.33 7.14 -9.07
CA VAL A 167 9.93 6.64 -7.83
C VAL A 167 11.43 6.89 -7.81
N ASP A 168 12.14 6.66 -8.92
CA ASP A 168 13.56 6.95 -9.03
C ASP A 168 13.87 8.45 -8.84
N SER A 169 13.11 9.31 -9.52
CA SER A 169 13.25 10.78 -9.41
C SER A 169 12.89 11.30 -8.02
N TYR A 170 11.90 10.70 -7.36
CA TYR A 170 11.56 10.98 -5.96
C TYR A 170 12.73 10.59 -5.05
N GLN A 171 13.29 9.40 -5.23
CA GLN A 171 14.38 8.89 -4.40
C GLN A 171 15.66 9.71 -4.53
N SER A 172 15.90 10.37 -5.68
CA SER A 172 17.03 11.30 -5.87
C SER A 172 17.13 12.37 -4.77
N VAL A 173 16.00 12.76 -4.17
CA VAL A 173 15.93 13.71 -3.05
C VAL A 173 15.88 12.99 -1.72
N THR A 174 14.95 12.06 -1.53
CA THR A 174 14.78 11.32 -0.26
C THR A 174 14.62 9.82 -0.53
N PRO A 175 15.53 8.96 -0.03
CA PRO A 175 15.43 7.52 -0.25
C PRO A 175 14.20 6.94 0.44
N LEU A 176 13.55 5.99 -0.23
CA LEU A 176 12.45 5.20 0.33
C LEU A 176 13.02 3.98 1.05
N MET A 177 12.36 3.59 2.14
CA MET A 177 12.70 2.33 2.82
C MET A 177 12.27 1.13 1.97
N LEU A 178 12.91 -0.01 2.16
CA LEU A 178 12.52 -1.27 1.52
C LEU A 178 11.06 -1.61 1.80
N GLY A 179 10.62 -1.40 3.05
CA GLY A 179 9.22 -1.57 3.44
C GLY A 179 8.26 -0.61 2.72
N GLU A 180 8.71 0.58 2.32
CA GLU A 180 7.90 1.51 1.52
C GLU A 180 7.79 1.04 0.07
N LEU A 181 8.88 0.56 -0.53
CA LEU A 181 8.87 0.03 -1.90
C LEU A 181 7.91 -1.17 -2.02
N TRP A 182 7.94 -2.09 -1.06
CA TRP A 182 6.98 -3.21 -0.98
C TRP A 182 5.54 -2.78 -0.76
N ALA A 183 5.31 -1.59 -0.21
CA ALA A 183 3.97 -1.06 0.03
C ALA A 183 3.35 -0.44 -1.22
N ILE A 184 4.15 0.02 -2.20
CA ILE A 184 3.68 0.68 -3.43
C ILE A 184 2.50 -0.06 -4.09
N PRO A 185 2.55 -1.38 -4.33
CA PRO A 185 1.47 -2.10 -5.00
C PRO A 185 0.16 -2.07 -4.21
N ILE A 186 0.25 -2.12 -2.88
CA ILE A 186 -0.91 -2.09 -1.99
C ILE A 186 -1.49 -0.68 -1.96
N MET A 187 -0.63 0.34 -1.92
CA MET A 187 -1.05 1.75 -1.90
C MET A 187 -1.71 2.17 -3.20
N LEU A 188 -1.19 1.73 -4.35
CA LEU A 188 -1.82 1.95 -5.65
C LEU A 188 -3.21 1.29 -5.71
N ARG A 189 -3.36 0.04 -5.23
CA ARG A 189 -4.70 -0.59 -5.14
C ARG A 189 -5.65 0.20 -4.26
N LEU A 190 -5.21 0.61 -3.07
CA LEU A 190 -6.04 1.42 -2.17
C LEU A 190 -6.48 2.74 -2.80
N ALA A 191 -5.57 3.43 -3.48
CA ALA A 191 -5.85 4.71 -4.12
C ALA A 191 -6.73 4.55 -5.38
N LEU A 192 -6.60 3.46 -6.15
CA LEU A 192 -7.50 3.15 -7.27
C LEU A 192 -8.92 2.83 -6.77
N ILE A 193 -9.05 2.06 -5.69
CA ILE A 193 -10.35 1.78 -5.05
C ILE A 193 -10.98 3.07 -4.51
N GLU A 194 -10.18 3.95 -3.92
CA GLU A 194 -10.62 5.28 -3.48
C GLU A 194 -11.10 6.15 -4.66
N ASN A 195 -10.39 6.14 -5.80
CA ASN A 195 -10.81 6.84 -7.01
C ASN A 195 -12.13 6.28 -7.56
N LEU A 196 -12.24 4.95 -7.67
CA LEU A 196 -13.45 4.28 -8.13
C LEU A 196 -14.66 4.62 -7.25
N ARG A 197 -14.49 4.67 -5.92
CA ARG A 197 -15.56 5.11 -5.01
C ARG A 197 -16.02 6.53 -5.35
N ARG A 198 -15.08 7.47 -5.55
CA ARG A 198 -15.41 8.88 -5.85
C ARG A 198 -16.15 9.01 -7.18
N VAL A 199 -15.68 8.32 -8.21
CA VAL A 199 -16.36 8.32 -9.51
C VAL A 199 -17.73 7.65 -9.42
N ALA A 200 -17.86 6.52 -8.71
CA ALA A 200 -19.13 5.82 -8.52
C ALA A 200 -20.18 6.72 -7.82
N PHE A 201 -19.80 7.45 -6.77
CA PHE A 201 -20.70 8.41 -6.12
C PHE A 201 -21.15 9.52 -7.07
N ARG A 202 -20.24 10.06 -7.91
CA ARG A 202 -20.62 11.06 -8.90
C ARG A 202 -21.57 10.48 -9.96
N VAL A 203 -21.29 9.29 -10.47
CA VAL A 203 -22.18 8.60 -11.43
C VAL A 203 -23.56 8.40 -10.84
N MET A 204 -23.66 8.00 -9.56
CA MET A 204 -24.94 7.89 -8.86
C MET A 204 -25.66 9.23 -8.68
N ALA A 205 -24.94 10.29 -8.30
CA ALA A 205 -25.54 11.62 -8.15
C ALA A 205 -26.14 12.08 -9.49
N ASN A 206 -25.37 12.00 -10.57
CA ASN A 206 -25.84 12.32 -11.92
C ASN A 206 -27.00 11.42 -12.35
N TRP A 207 -26.99 10.14 -11.98
CA TRP A 207 -28.09 9.22 -12.26
C TRP A 207 -29.38 9.65 -11.54
N SER A 208 -29.30 10.04 -10.27
CA SER A 208 -30.46 10.53 -9.52
C SER A 208 -31.08 11.79 -10.12
N GLU A 209 -30.25 12.72 -10.60
CA GLU A 209 -30.68 13.95 -11.27
C GLU A 209 -31.36 13.65 -12.62
N ARG A 210 -30.84 12.66 -13.37
CA ARG A 210 -31.46 12.22 -14.63
C ARG A 210 -32.82 11.57 -14.42
N ASN A 211 -33.02 10.81 -13.36
CA ASN A 211 -34.35 10.25 -13.10
C ASN A 211 -35.35 11.33 -12.74
N LEU A 212 -34.93 12.32 -11.94
CA LEU A 212 -35.79 13.45 -11.65
C LEU A 212 -36.17 14.21 -12.93
N ALA A 213 -35.22 14.36 -13.88
CA ALA A 213 -35.51 14.89 -15.20
C ALA A 213 -36.49 14.02 -15.99
N ASN A 214 -36.35 12.68 -15.92
CA ASN A 214 -37.28 11.76 -16.57
C ASN A 214 -38.69 11.84 -15.98
N ASP A 215 -38.83 11.90 -14.65
CA ASP A 215 -40.12 12.05 -13.97
C ASP A 215 -40.83 13.35 -14.40
N TRP A 216 -40.07 14.44 -14.48
CA TRP A 216 -40.61 15.72 -14.97
C TRP A 216 -40.95 15.67 -16.46
N ALA A 217 -40.11 15.05 -17.28
CA ALA A 217 -40.38 14.89 -18.69
C ALA A 217 -41.66 14.08 -18.91
N ASP A 218 -41.84 12.97 -18.21
CA ASP A 218 -43.04 12.13 -18.30
C ASP A 218 -44.30 12.90 -17.91
N ARG A 219 -44.27 13.63 -16.79
CA ARG A 219 -45.39 14.49 -16.37
C ARG A 219 -45.71 15.57 -17.40
N LEU A 220 -44.70 16.23 -17.95
CA LEU A 220 -44.88 17.30 -18.94
C LEU A 220 -45.42 16.76 -20.26
N MET A 221 -44.92 15.62 -20.74
CA MET A 221 -45.40 14.96 -21.95
C MET A 221 -46.84 14.45 -21.78
N GLU A 222 -47.14 13.77 -20.69
CA GLU A 222 -48.50 13.29 -20.38
C GLU A 222 -49.49 14.47 -20.29
N THR A 223 -49.09 15.57 -19.63
CA THR A 223 -49.91 16.79 -19.57
C THR A 223 -50.10 17.39 -20.96
N ALA A 224 -49.06 17.43 -21.79
CA ALA A 224 -49.14 17.97 -23.15
C ALA A 224 -50.03 17.14 -24.09
N GLU A 225 -50.08 15.81 -23.87
CA GLU A 225 -50.96 14.90 -24.61
C GLU A 225 -52.43 15.02 -24.17
N GLN A 226 -52.68 15.16 -22.87
CA GLN A 226 -54.04 15.25 -22.31
C GLN A 226 -54.65 16.65 -22.47
N ASP A 227 -53.91 17.69 -22.10
CA ASP A 227 -54.30 19.10 -22.21
C ASP A 227 -53.07 20.02 -22.32
N ALA A 228 -52.75 20.42 -23.56
CA ALA A 228 -51.65 21.32 -23.86
C ALA A 228 -51.66 22.65 -23.08
N LYS A 229 -52.83 23.15 -22.64
CA LYS A 229 -52.90 24.40 -21.84
C LYS A 229 -52.44 24.19 -20.40
N SER A 230 -52.64 22.99 -19.87
CA SER A 230 -52.23 22.62 -18.51
C SER A 230 -50.72 22.45 -18.36
N VAL A 231 -49.96 22.40 -19.45
CA VAL A 231 -48.48 22.34 -19.43
C VAL A 231 -47.88 23.51 -18.65
N VAL A 232 -48.50 24.70 -18.71
CA VAL A 232 -48.05 25.88 -17.95
C VAL A 232 -48.12 25.64 -16.43
N LEU A 233 -49.16 24.94 -15.95
CA LEU A 233 -49.30 24.57 -14.55
C LEU A 233 -48.23 23.57 -14.13
N ALA A 234 -47.95 22.57 -14.97
CA ALA A 234 -46.89 21.59 -14.71
C ALA A 234 -45.49 22.23 -14.69
N VAL A 235 -45.22 23.23 -15.53
CA VAL A 235 -43.97 24.02 -15.46
C VAL A 235 -43.91 24.85 -14.20
N ALA A 236 -45.03 25.44 -13.75
CA ALA A 236 -45.08 26.16 -12.48
C ALA A 236 -44.85 25.22 -11.27
N ASP A 237 -45.36 23.99 -11.31
CA ASP A 237 -45.07 22.95 -10.30
C ASP A 237 -43.59 22.59 -10.27
N MET A 238 -42.99 22.42 -11.46
CA MET A 238 -41.56 22.16 -11.59
C MET A 238 -40.74 23.31 -11.01
N ALA A 239 -41.06 24.55 -11.37
CA ALA A 239 -40.40 25.74 -10.83
C ALA A 239 -40.48 25.80 -9.29
N ARG A 240 -41.65 25.48 -8.71
CA ARG A 240 -41.85 25.44 -7.25
C ARG A 240 -41.03 24.36 -6.57
N SER A 241 -40.79 23.22 -7.22
CA SER A 241 -39.97 22.14 -6.67
C SER A 241 -38.47 22.44 -6.64
N ALA A 242 -38.04 23.52 -7.31
CA ALA A 242 -36.64 23.98 -7.40
C ALA A 242 -35.65 22.84 -7.76
N PRO A 243 -35.82 22.18 -8.91
CA PRO A 243 -34.95 21.07 -9.29
C PRO A 243 -33.51 21.54 -9.48
N PRO A 244 -32.53 20.65 -9.25
CA PRO A 244 -31.13 20.97 -9.44
C PRO A 244 -30.87 21.25 -10.93
N MET A 245 -30.56 22.51 -11.28
CA MET A 245 -30.21 22.94 -12.66
C MET A 245 -28.80 22.50 -13.06
N THR A 246 -28.49 21.23 -12.82
CA THR A 246 -27.20 20.62 -13.15
C THR A 246 -27.16 20.21 -14.61
N ALA A 247 -25.94 19.96 -15.11
CA ALA A 247 -25.74 19.49 -16.47
C ALA A 247 -26.51 18.19 -16.75
N ALA A 248 -26.52 17.24 -15.79
CA ALA A 248 -27.20 15.95 -15.94
C ALA A 248 -28.72 16.08 -16.01
N PHE A 249 -29.33 16.94 -15.17
CA PHE A 249 -30.76 17.20 -15.18
C PHE A 249 -31.20 17.90 -16.48
N VAL A 250 -30.55 19.03 -16.81
CA VAL A 250 -30.91 19.84 -17.98
C VAL A 250 -30.69 19.08 -19.28
N ALA A 251 -29.58 18.37 -19.42
CA ALA A 251 -29.30 17.61 -20.63
C ALA A 251 -30.34 16.51 -20.88
N GLU A 252 -30.73 15.79 -19.83
CA GLU A 252 -31.72 14.71 -19.95
C GLU A 252 -33.13 15.26 -20.22
N LEU A 253 -33.53 16.33 -19.52
CA LEU A 253 -34.82 16.97 -19.72
C LEU A 253 -34.93 17.58 -21.13
N ALA A 254 -33.91 18.32 -21.56
CA ALA A 254 -33.86 18.89 -22.90
C ALA A 254 -33.93 17.80 -23.98
N ARG A 255 -33.12 16.74 -23.85
CA ARG A 255 -33.11 15.60 -24.77
C ARG A 255 -34.47 14.90 -24.86
N ARG A 256 -35.23 14.83 -23.78
CA ARG A 256 -36.55 14.17 -23.74
C ARG A 256 -37.65 15.03 -24.35
N LEU A 257 -37.63 16.33 -24.11
CA LEU A 257 -38.68 17.26 -24.56
C LEU A 257 -38.47 17.76 -25.99
N GLN A 258 -37.23 17.81 -26.47
CA GLN A 258 -36.90 18.35 -27.79
C GLN A 258 -37.50 17.50 -28.92
N GLY A 259 -38.29 18.13 -29.79
CA GLY A 259 -38.85 17.50 -30.99
C GLY A 259 -40.10 16.64 -30.79
N GLN A 260 -40.69 16.61 -29.59
CA GLN A 260 -41.88 15.78 -29.29
C GLN A 260 -43.21 16.49 -29.59
N ASN A 261 -43.43 17.69 -29.04
CA ASN A 261 -44.71 18.42 -29.16
C ASN A 261 -44.46 19.94 -29.09
N ALA A 262 -45.21 20.74 -29.85
CA ALA A 262 -45.13 22.20 -29.85
C ALA A 262 -45.43 22.82 -28.46
N ALA A 263 -46.29 22.17 -27.65
CA ALA A 263 -46.58 22.61 -26.29
C ALA A 263 -45.36 22.51 -25.34
N LEU A 264 -44.38 21.66 -25.67
CA LEU A 264 -43.18 21.43 -24.87
C LEU A 264 -42.06 22.46 -25.13
N VAL A 265 -42.29 23.40 -26.05
CA VAL A 265 -41.40 24.56 -26.24
C VAL A 265 -41.41 25.45 -24.98
N LEU A 266 -42.55 25.56 -24.29
CA LEU A 266 -42.69 26.43 -23.13
C LEU A 266 -41.84 25.99 -21.92
N PRO A 267 -41.83 24.70 -21.51
CA PRO A 267 -40.88 24.20 -20.52
C PRO A 267 -39.41 24.46 -20.88
N LEU A 268 -39.03 24.25 -22.14
CA LEU A 268 -37.65 24.48 -22.60
C LEU A 268 -37.28 25.96 -22.57
N ALA A 269 -38.18 26.84 -22.99
CA ALA A 269 -37.98 28.29 -22.93
C ALA A 269 -37.83 28.79 -21.48
N TRP A 270 -38.59 28.22 -20.55
CA TRP A 270 -38.47 28.53 -19.12
C TRP A 270 -37.10 28.13 -18.56
N ILE A 271 -36.60 26.93 -18.90
CA ILE A 271 -35.25 26.49 -18.50
C ILE A 271 -34.19 27.42 -19.10
N GLU A 272 -34.31 27.74 -20.38
CA GLU A 272 -33.37 28.64 -21.06
C GLU A 272 -33.34 30.03 -20.40
N GLN A 273 -34.49 30.57 -20.01
CA GLN A 273 -34.59 31.84 -19.29
C GLN A 273 -33.92 31.75 -17.90
N LEU A 274 -34.18 30.68 -17.15
CA LEU A 274 -33.60 30.46 -15.83
C LEU A 274 -32.07 30.33 -15.90
N LEU A 275 -31.56 29.60 -16.89
CA LEU A 275 -30.11 29.46 -17.11
C LEU A 275 -29.47 30.78 -17.54
N GLY A 276 -30.18 31.57 -18.35
CA GLY A 276 -29.76 32.89 -18.81
C GLY A 276 -29.45 33.86 -17.66
N GLU A 277 -30.15 33.75 -16.52
CA GLU A 277 -29.85 34.56 -15.31
C GLU A 277 -28.42 34.31 -14.78
N THR A 278 -27.86 33.13 -15.04
CA THR A 278 -26.52 32.71 -14.62
C THR A 278 -25.49 32.73 -15.77
N GLY A 279 -25.89 33.19 -16.96
CA GLY A 279 -25.05 33.18 -18.16
C GLY A 279 -24.78 31.79 -18.75
N LEU A 280 -25.63 30.81 -18.40
CA LEU A 280 -25.61 29.45 -18.96
C LEU A 280 -26.72 29.30 -20.01
N ASN A 281 -26.60 28.29 -20.86
CA ASN A 281 -27.65 27.89 -21.79
C ASN A 281 -27.75 26.36 -21.86
N ILE A 282 -28.84 25.86 -22.44
CA ILE A 282 -29.09 24.41 -22.54
C ILE A 282 -27.96 23.72 -23.33
N GLU A 283 -27.53 24.30 -24.45
CA GLU A 283 -26.49 23.72 -25.32
C GLU A 283 -25.17 23.49 -24.56
N ARG A 284 -24.74 24.47 -23.76
CA ARG A 284 -23.52 24.38 -22.96
C ARG A 284 -23.64 23.30 -21.89
N LEU A 285 -24.79 23.19 -21.23
CA LEU A 285 -25.01 22.16 -20.21
C LEU A 285 -25.08 20.75 -20.81
N VAL A 286 -25.68 20.59 -22.00
CA VAL A 286 -25.65 19.33 -22.76
C VAL A 286 -24.22 18.96 -23.13
N GLN A 287 -23.41 19.91 -23.61
CA GLN A 287 -22.00 19.66 -23.93
C GLN A 287 -21.19 19.28 -22.69
N LEU A 288 -21.41 19.95 -21.56
CA LEU A 288 -20.73 19.67 -20.29
C LEU A 288 -21.09 18.28 -19.75
N ASP A 289 -22.35 17.89 -19.83
CA ASP A 289 -22.81 16.56 -19.43
C ASP A 289 -22.14 15.46 -20.26
N ALA A 290 -22.12 15.60 -21.59
CA ALA A 290 -21.47 14.64 -22.48
C ALA A 290 -19.96 14.52 -22.20
N GLN A 291 -19.26 15.64 -22.00
CA GLN A 291 -17.85 15.65 -21.62
C GLN A 291 -17.62 14.95 -20.27
N GLN A 292 -18.47 15.22 -19.28
CA GLN A 292 -18.36 14.61 -17.96
C GLN A 292 -18.60 13.11 -18.00
N GLN A 293 -19.60 12.63 -18.74
CA GLN A 293 -19.86 11.21 -18.92
C GLN A 293 -18.69 10.48 -19.57
N ALA A 294 -18.14 11.03 -20.65
CA ALA A 294 -16.98 10.46 -21.33
C ALA A 294 -15.77 10.39 -20.38
N ALA A 295 -15.53 11.46 -19.62
CA ALA A 295 -14.43 11.51 -18.66
C ALA A 295 -14.62 10.52 -17.49
N ASP A 296 -15.86 10.29 -17.05
CA ASP A 296 -16.17 9.32 -15.99
C ASP A 296 -15.94 7.89 -16.48
N GLN A 297 -16.42 7.57 -17.67
CA GLN A 297 -16.22 6.27 -18.30
C GLN A 297 -14.73 5.95 -18.48
N VAL A 298 -13.94 6.90 -18.99
CA VAL A 298 -12.48 6.74 -19.16
C VAL A 298 -11.80 6.53 -17.81
N SER A 299 -12.14 7.29 -16.78
CA SER A 299 -11.50 7.16 -15.45
C SER A 299 -11.81 5.82 -14.78
N ILE A 300 -13.04 5.31 -14.92
CA ILE A 300 -13.38 3.95 -14.43
C ILE A 300 -12.62 2.90 -15.24
N SER A 301 -12.62 3.00 -16.57
CA SER A 301 -11.90 2.07 -17.45
C SER A 301 -10.40 2.02 -17.16
N ASN A 302 -9.77 3.17 -16.99
CA ASN A 302 -8.37 3.29 -16.60
C ASN A 302 -8.13 2.67 -15.21
N SER A 303 -8.98 2.98 -14.22
CA SER A 303 -8.81 2.45 -12.87
C SER A 303 -8.94 0.92 -12.82
N ILE A 304 -9.91 0.36 -13.54
CA ILE A 304 -10.10 -1.09 -13.68
C ILE A 304 -8.93 -1.75 -14.41
N SER A 305 -8.47 -1.16 -15.52
CA SER A 305 -7.33 -1.68 -16.29
C SER A 305 -6.04 -1.66 -15.46
N SER A 306 -5.83 -0.58 -14.70
CA SER A 306 -4.71 -0.47 -13.77
C SER A 306 -4.79 -1.53 -12.68
N LEU A 307 -5.95 -1.78 -12.08
CA LEU A 307 -6.11 -2.86 -11.09
C LEU A 307 -5.71 -4.23 -11.67
N ARG A 308 -6.09 -4.54 -12.92
CA ARG A 308 -5.65 -5.77 -13.61
C ARG A 308 -4.13 -5.79 -13.82
N LEU A 309 -3.57 -4.67 -14.26
CA LEU A 309 -2.12 -4.52 -14.45
C LEU A 309 -1.36 -4.74 -13.13
N LEU A 310 -1.84 -4.18 -12.01
CA LEU A 310 -1.22 -4.37 -10.70
C LEU A 310 -1.21 -5.84 -10.26
N SER A 311 -2.21 -6.64 -10.66
CA SER A 311 -2.24 -8.08 -10.40
C SER A 311 -1.29 -8.88 -11.30
N ALA A 312 -1.06 -8.45 -12.54
CA ALA A 312 -0.18 -9.13 -13.49
C ALA A 312 1.31 -8.73 -13.36
N SER A 313 1.62 -7.61 -12.70
CA SER A 313 2.96 -7.05 -12.62
C SER A 313 3.91 -7.84 -11.70
N ASN A 314 5.17 -8.00 -12.12
CA ASN A 314 6.23 -8.61 -11.31
C ASN A 314 6.82 -7.62 -10.30
N TRP A 315 6.15 -7.44 -9.17
CA TRP A 315 6.58 -6.50 -8.12
C TRP A 315 7.93 -6.83 -7.49
N ARG A 316 8.36 -8.09 -7.57
CA ARG A 316 9.68 -8.51 -7.08
C ARG A 316 10.80 -7.82 -7.84
N GLU A 317 10.70 -7.82 -9.17
CA GLU A 317 11.65 -7.18 -10.07
C GLU A 317 11.60 -5.66 -9.95
N PHE A 318 10.40 -5.08 -9.85
CA PHE A 318 10.23 -3.65 -9.61
C PHE A 318 10.93 -3.19 -8.31
N VAL A 319 10.75 -3.93 -7.21
CA VAL A 319 11.38 -3.60 -5.92
C VAL A 319 12.89 -3.76 -5.98
N GLU A 320 13.42 -4.81 -6.64
CA GLU A 320 14.87 -4.97 -6.83
C GLU A 320 15.47 -3.82 -7.64
N LEU A 321 14.83 -3.42 -8.74
CA LEU A 321 15.29 -2.33 -9.59
C LEU A 321 15.31 -0.98 -8.84
N MET A 322 14.28 -0.70 -8.04
CA MET A 322 14.11 0.58 -7.33
C MET A 322 14.83 0.64 -5.98
N SER A 323 15.30 -0.49 -5.46
CA SER A 323 15.91 -0.56 -4.13
C SER A 323 17.38 -0.14 -4.16
N ARG A 324 17.69 0.99 -3.52
CA ARG A 324 19.07 1.41 -3.27
C ARG A 324 19.86 0.41 -2.43
N VAL A 325 19.18 -0.32 -1.55
CA VAL A 325 19.79 -1.39 -0.76
C VAL A 325 20.23 -2.52 -1.69
N GLU A 326 19.40 -2.93 -2.65
CA GLU A 326 19.75 -3.96 -3.64
C GLU A 326 20.97 -3.52 -4.45
N GLN A 327 20.95 -2.29 -4.99
CA GLN A 327 22.07 -1.73 -5.76
C GLN A 327 23.39 -1.69 -4.98
N VAL A 328 23.35 -1.52 -3.66
CA VAL A 328 24.54 -1.59 -2.81
C VAL A 328 24.97 -3.04 -2.57
N LEU A 329 24.03 -3.94 -2.28
CA LEU A 329 24.33 -5.36 -2.03
C LEU A 329 24.87 -6.07 -3.28
N GLU A 330 24.48 -5.64 -4.48
CA GLU A 330 25.04 -6.11 -5.76
C GLU A 330 26.55 -5.81 -5.91
N GLN A 331 27.10 -4.89 -5.12
CA GLN A 331 28.54 -4.58 -5.09
C GLN A 331 29.34 -5.54 -4.21
N ASP A 332 28.75 -6.68 -3.85
CA ASP A 332 29.39 -7.79 -3.14
C ASP A 332 30.72 -8.18 -3.82
N PRO A 333 31.86 -8.05 -3.13
CA PRO A 333 33.17 -8.25 -3.77
C PRO A 333 33.41 -9.70 -4.19
N ALA A 334 32.78 -10.67 -3.52
CA ALA A 334 32.79 -12.06 -3.93
C ALA A 334 31.89 -12.36 -5.16
N GLY A 335 31.03 -11.42 -5.57
CA GLY A 335 30.11 -11.58 -6.71
C GLY A 335 29.04 -12.67 -6.51
N VAL A 336 28.89 -13.21 -5.30
CA VAL A 336 27.97 -14.31 -4.99
C VAL A 336 26.55 -13.79 -4.88
N TYR A 337 26.36 -12.61 -4.27
CA TYR A 337 25.03 -12.04 -4.03
C TYR A 337 24.18 -11.95 -5.31
N ARG A 338 24.76 -11.46 -6.42
CA ARG A 338 24.06 -11.33 -7.72
C ARG A 338 23.58 -12.67 -8.31
N ARG A 339 24.24 -13.77 -7.94
CA ARG A 339 23.91 -15.13 -8.42
C ARG A 339 22.92 -15.85 -7.51
N MET A 340 22.55 -15.26 -6.38
CA MET A 340 21.62 -15.86 -5.43
C MET A 340 20.17 -15.80 -5.92
N ASP A 341 19.39 -16.79 -5.50
CA ASP A 341 17.95 -16.79 -5.73
C ASP A 341 17.27 -15.64 -4.96
N PHE A 342 16.10 -15.25 -5.45
CA PHE A 342 15.31 -14.15 -4.88
C PHE A 342 15.05 -14.33 -3.37
N ALA A 343 14.73 -15.55 -2.92
CA ALA A 343 14.36 -15.77 -1.52
C ALA A 343 15.56 -15.55 -0.57
N THR A 344 16.76 -15.94 -1.00
CA THR A 344 17.98 -15.68 -0.23
C THR A 344 18.32 -14.18 -0.20
N ARG A 345 18.21 -13.48 -1.34
CA ARG A 345 18.42 -12.01 -1.40
C ARG A 345 17.41 -11.25 -0.55
N ASP A 346 16.14 -11.67 -0.58
CA ASP A 346 15.07 -11.13 0.25
C ASP A 346 15.29 -11.37 1.75
N HIS A 347 15.80 -12.55 2.12
CA HIS A 347 16.19 -12.81 3.50
C HIS A 347 17.28 -11.84 3.99
N TYR A 348 18.29 -11.55 3.16
CA TYR A 348 19.38 -10.64 3.49
C TYR A 348 18.85 -9.21 3.67
N ARG A 349 17.96 -8.78 2.78
CA ARG A 349 17.27 -7.49 2.85
C ARG A 349 16.44 -7.35 4.14
N HIS A 350 15.70 -8.38 4.55
CA HIS A 350 14.95 -8.37 5.82
C HIS A 350 15.85 -8.32 7.06
N VAL A 351 17.00 -9.01 7.04
CA VAL A 351 17.98 -8.93 8.13
C VAL A 351 18.53 -7.51 8.24
N LEU A 352 18.83 -6.88 7.10
CA LEU A 352 19.34 -5.53 7.04
C LEU A 352 18.31 -4.49 7.51
N GLU A 353 17.05 -4.60 7.07
CA GLU A 353 15.93 -3.78 7.56
C GLU A 353 15.82 -3.87 9.10
N ARG A 354 15.90 -5.10 9.66
CA ARG A 354 15.88 -5.30 11.11
C ARG A 354 17.07 -4.64 11.80
N LEU A 355 18.27 -4.69 11.23
CA LEU A 355 19.45 -4.04 11.81
C LEU A 355 19.30 -2.52 11.79
N ALA A 356 18.83 -1.96 10.67
CA ALA A 356 18.58 -0.52 10.52
C ALA A 356 17.61 0.01 11.59
N ARG A 357 16.53 -0.73 11.91
CA ARG A 357 15.58 -0.36 12.97
C ARG A 357 16.18 -0.22 14.38
N HIS A 358 17.33 -0.85 14.64
CA HIS A 358 18.00 -0.84 15.95
C HIS A 358 19.22 0.07 16.00
N CYS A 359 19.47 0.86 14.95
CA CYS A 359 20.56 1.82 14.89
C CYS A 359 20.07 3.18 14.37
N ARG A 360 20.97 4.17 14.28
CA ARG A 360 20.65 5.51 13.75
C ARG A 360 20.88 5.63 12.24
N HIS A 361 21.38 4.57 11.60
CA HIS A 361 21.71 4.55 10.19
C HIS A 361 20.51 4.14 9.34
N SER A 362 20.43 4.67 8.12
CA SER A 362 19.45 4.21 7.14
C SER A 362 19.79 2.79 6.66
N GLU A 363 18.81 2.10 6.07
CA GLU A 363 19.00 0.77 5.47
C GLU A 363 20.17 0.79 4.47
N GLU A 364 20.19 1.79 3.57
CA GLU A 364 21.28 1.98 2.61
C GLU A 364 22.65 2.17 3.29
N GLN A 365 22.73 2.94 4.38
CA GLN A 365 23.97 3.13 5.12
C GLN A 365 24.46 1.83 5.78
N VAL A 366 23.54 1.03 6.34
CA VAL A 366 23.88 -0.29 6.90
C VAL A 366 24.39 -1.24 5.80
N ALA A 367 23.76 -1.21 4.62
CA ALA A 367 24.21 -1.98 3.45
C ALA A 367 25.65 -1.62 3.07
N ARG A 368 25.95 -0.32 2.98
CA ARG A 368 27.30 0.17 2.62
C ARG A 368 28.35 -0.28 3.63
N GLN A 369 28.07 -0.15 4.94
CA GLN A 369 29.01 -0.61 5.98
C GLN A 369 29.25 -2.12 5.91
N CYS A 370 28.22 -2.90 5.59
CA CYS A 370 28.34 -4.34 5.40
C CYS A 370 29.23 -4.70 4.21
N ILE A 371 29.08 -4.00 3.08
CA ILE A 371 29.93 -4.19 1.90
C ILE A 371 31.37 -3.74 2.15
N GLU A 372 31.59 -2.64 2.87
CA GLU A 372 32.95 -2.18 3.20
C GLU A 372 33.70 -3.19 4.09
N LEU A 373 33.02 -3.84 5.04
CA LEU A 373 33.60 -4.93 5.82
C LEU A 373 33.97 -6.14 4.93
N ALA A 374 33.06 -6.56 4.06
CA ALA A 374 33.31 -7.66 3.12
C ALA A 374 34.47 -7.34 2.17
N ARG A 375 34.54 -6.09 1.69
CA ARG A 375 35.61 -5.60 0.81
C ARG A 375 36.96 -5.53 1.51
N ALA A 376 36.99 -5.13 2.78
CA ALA A 376 38.21 -5.11 3.56
C ALA A 376 38.79 -6.52 3.71
N GLN A 377 37.95 -7.53 4.00
CA GLN A 377 38.40 -8.92 4.10
C GLN A 377 38.77 -9.54 2.75
N TYR A 378 38.00 -9.27 1.70
CA TYR A 378 38.31 -9.75 0.35
C TYR A 378 39.65 -9.24 -0.17
N ARG A 379 40.11 -8.06 0.30
CA ARG A 379 41.43 -7.51 -0.03
C ARG A 379 42.55 -8.09 0.84
N ALA A 380 42.25 -8.50 2.07
CA ALA A 380 43.23 -8.95 3.05
C ALA A 380 43.50 -10.47 2.99
N GLU A 381 42.47 -11.25 2.66
CA GLU A 381 42.53 -12.71 2.51
C GLU A 381 42.32 -13.11 1.04
N ALA A 382 42.61 -14.36 0.68
CA ALA A 382 42.38 -14.85 -0.68
C ALA A 382 40.89 -14.73 -1.08
N PRO A 383 40.56 -14.52 -2.37
CA PRO A 383 39.19 -14.32 -2.87
C PRO A 383 38.15 -15.38 -2.47
N GLU A 384 38.60 -16.56 -2.04
CA GLU A 384 37.77 -17.70 -1.65
C GLU A 384 37.37 -17.68 -0.16
N ALA A 385 37.89 -16.73 0.62
CA ALA A 385 37.53 -16.59 2.02
C ALA A 385 36.04 -16.23 2.15
N VAL A 386 35.31 -17.03 2.93
CA VAL A 386 33.88 -16.81 3.25
C VAL A 386 33.64 -15.41 3.82
N ALA A 387 34.64 -14.81 4.47
CA ALA A 387 34.62 -13.45 5.02
C ALA A 387 34.57 -12.35 3.94
N GLY A 388 34.93 -12.65 2.69
CA GLY A 388 34.82 -11.72 1.56
C GLY A 388 33.41 -11.56 1.00
N HIS A 389 32.41 -12.28 1.52
CA HIS A 389 31.03 -12.21 1.06
C HIS A 389 30.11 -11.48 2.04
N VAL A 390 29.17 -10.66 1.54
CA VAL A 390 28.21 -9.90 2.35
C VAL A 390 27.38 -10.76 3.30
N GLY A 391 27.04 -12.00 2.91
CA GLY A 391 26.29 -12.94 3.75
C GLY A 391 27.00 -13.29 5.06
N HIS A 392 28.33 -13.28 5.10
CA HIS A 392 29.09 -13.52 6.32
C HIS A 392 28.77 -12.51 7.43
N TYR A 393 28.48 -11.26 7.06
CA TYR A 393 28.18 -10.17 7.99
C TYR A 393 26.68 -10.01 8.26
N LEU A 394 25.81 -10.39 7.34
CA LEU A 394 24.37 -10.32 7.58
C LEU A 394 23.87 -11.51 8.39
N ILE A 395 24.24 -12.73 8.01
CA ILE A 395 23.72 -13.96 8.63
C ILE A 395 24.78 -14.81 9.33
N GLY A 396 26.07 -14.59 9.01
CA GLY A 396 27.18 -15.42 9.48
C GLY A 396 27.89 -14.91 10.74
N ALA A 397 29.12 -15.40 10.92
CA ALA A 397 29.94 -15.13 12.10
C ALA A 397 30.36 -13.65 12.22
N GLY A 398 30.51 -12.94 11.09
CA GLY A 398 30.87 -11.52 11.04
C GLY A 398 29.77 -10.56 11.50
N ARG A 399 28.56 -11.06 11.80
CA ARG A 399 27.42 -10.22 12.22
C ARG A 399 27.69 -9.37 13.46
N ARG A 400 28.48 -9.87 14.41
CA ARG A 400 28.85 -9.09 15.61
C ARG A 400 29.70 -7.88 15.26
N THR A 401 30.64 -8.03 14.33
CA THR A 401 31.49 -6.95 13.85
C THR A 401 30.67 -5.86 13.19
N LEU A 402 29.72 -6.24 12.32
CA LEU A 402 28.78 -5.30 11.70
C LEU A 402 27.94 -4.56 12.76
N GLU A 403 27.37 -5.27 13.73
CA GLU A 403 26.54 -4.68 14.79
C GLU A 403 27.31 -3.70 15.68
N GLN A 404 28.58 -3.99 15.98
CA GLN A 404 29.46 -3.09 16.70
C GLN A 404 29.75 -1.82 15.89
N GLN A 405 30.03 -1.97 14.59
CA GLN A 405 30.33 -0.83 13.71
C GLN A 405 29.14 0.10 13.52
N ILE A 406 27.93 -0.43 13.33
CA ILE A 406 26.70 0.37 13.19
C ILE A 406 26.15 0.85 14.55
N GLY A 407 26.75 0.43 15.68
CA GLY A 407 26.26 0.73 17.02
C GLY A 407 24.85 0.22 17.31
N ALA A 408 24.49 -0.97 16.80
CA ALA A 408 23.15 -1.51 16.92
C ALA A 408 22.80 -1.91 18.37
N ARG A 409 21.61 -1.51 18.81
CA ARG A 409 21.04 -1.92 20.10
C ARG A 409 20.34 -3.27 19.96
N VAL A 410 21.12 -4.34 20.00
CA VAL A 410 20.60 -5.71 19.89
C VAL A 410 19.76 -6.06 21.14
N PRO A 411 18.49 -6.49 20.98
CA PRO A 411 17.64 -6.87 22.11
C PRO A 411 18.21 -8.07 22.87
N LEU A 412 18.01 -8.10 24.20
CA LEU A 412 18.57 -9.14 25.09
C LEU A 412 18.12 -10.56 24.70
N ALA A 413 16.89 -10.72 24.20
CA ALA A 413 16.37 -11.99 23.72
C ALA A 413 17.20 -12.56 22.54
N GLU A 414 17.65 -11.69 21.62
CA GLU A 414 18.46 -12.13 20.49
C GLU A 414 19.92 -12.40 20.89
N ARG A 415 20.42 -11.77 21.96
CA ARG A 415 21.69 -12.14 22.59
C ARG A 415 21.61 -13.54 23.23
N GLY A 416 20.54 -13.83 23.96
CA GLY A 416 20.29 -15.14 24.55
C GLY A 416 20.20 -16.25 23.51
N ARG A 417 19.44 -16.03 22.42
CA ARG A 417 19.34 -16.98 21.29
C ARG A 417 20.71 -17.25 20.65
N ARG A 418 21.62 -16.27 20.59
CA ARG A 418 22.96 -16.48 20.04
C ARG A 418 23.88 -17.25 20.97
N LEU A 419 23.75 -17.09 22.29
CA LEU A 419 24.46 -17.96 23.24
C LEU A 419 24.02 -19.42 23.08
N LEU A 420 22.71 -19.65 22.90
CA LEU A 420 22.17 -20.98 22.62
C LEU A 420 22.82 -21.63 21.37
N THR A 421 23.07 -20.86 20.30
CA THR A 421 23.69 -21.40 19.08
C THR A 421 25.21 -21.54 19.15
N GLN A 422 25.90 -20.71 19.95
CA GLN A 422 27.37 -20.75 20.06
C GLN A 422 27.88 -21.76 21.10
N ALA A 423 27.10 -22.02 22.14
CA ALA A 423 27.42 -22.99 23.19
C ALA A 423 26.17 -23.83 23.52
N PRO A 424 25.69 -24.66 22.57
CA PRO A 424 24.45 -25.43 22.74
C PRO A 424 24.52 -26.34 23.98
N LEU A 425 25.69 -26.93 24.23
CA LEU A 425 25.93 -27.76 25.41
C LEU A 425 25.88 -26.96 26.71
N GLY A 426 26.53 -25.79 26.77
CA GLY A 426 26.56 -24.98 27.99
C GLY A 426 25.18 -24.39 28.34
N PHE A 427 24.46 -23.91 27.33
CA PHE A 427 23.10 -23.39 27.52
C PHE A 427 22.10 -24.48 27.89
N PHE A 428 22.31 -25.73 27.47
CA PHE A 428 21.47 -26.87 27.86
C PHE A 428 21.86 -27.40 29.25
N LEU A 429 23.14 -27.62 29.51
CA LEU A 429 23.63 -28.26 30.74
C LEU A 429 23.51 -27.36 31.96
N VAL A 430 23.78 -26.06 31.87
CA VAL A 430 23.77 -25.15 33.04
C VAL A 430 22.36 -25.06 33.67
N PRO A 431 21.27 -24.80 32.92
CA PRO A 431 19.92 -24.82 33.48
C PRO A 431 19.49 -26.21 33.96
N VAL A 432 19.90 -27.28 33.27
CA VAL A 432 19.60 -28.65 33.70
C VAL A 432 20.26 -28.95 35.04
N ILE A 433 21.53 -28.60 35.24
CA ILE A 433 22.24 -28.79 36.51
C ILE A 433 21.60 -27.94 37.61
N LEU A 434 21.31 -26.66 37.34
CA LEU A 434 20.68 -25.76 38.31
C LEU A 434 19.29 -26.24 38.73
N LEU A 435 18.45 -26.65 37.77
CA LEU A 435 17.11 -27.20 38.06
C LEU A 435 17.19 -28.56 38.75
N SER A 436 18.15 -29.41 38.37
CA SER A 436 18.37 -30.69 39.04
C SER A 436 18.77 -30.48 40.51
N ALA A 437 19.67 -29.54 40.78
CA ALA A 437 20.05 -29.16 42.13
C ALA A 437 18.88 -28.54 42.91
N LEU A 438 18.09 -27.67 42.28
CA LEU A 438 16.91 -27.05 42.87
C LEU A 438 15.83 -28.07 43.24
N PHE A 439 15.55 -29.03 42.35
CA PHE A 439 14.58 -30.10 42.62
C PHE A 439 15.09 -31.14 43.62
N ALA A 440 16.40 -31.40 43.65
CA ALA A 440 17.00 -32.28 44.65
C ALA A 440 17.14 -31.62 46.03
N TRP A 441 17.21 -30.28 46.10
CA TRP A 441 17.39 -29.51 47.34
C TRP A 441 16.47 -29.91 48.50
N PRO A 442 15.12 -29.94 48.35
CA PRO A 442 14.24 -30.32 49.45
C PRO A 442 14.49 -31.75 49.95
N PHE A 443 14.71 -32.70 49.04
CA PHE A 443 15.00 -34.10 49.38
C PHE A 443 16.33 -34.25 50.12
N LEU A 444 17.38 -33.56 49.63
CA LEU A 444 18.69 -33.57 50.28
C LEU A 444 18.66 -32.88 51.65
N SER A 445 17.88 -31.80 51.78
CA SER A 445 17.74 -31.07 53.05
C SER A 445 16.99 -31.89 54.11
N ALA A 446 15.97 -32.66 53.71
CA ALA A 446 15.26 -33.57 54.60
C ALA A 446 16.14 -34.74 55.06
N LEU A 447 16.87 -35.35 54.11
CA LEU A 447 17.83 -36.43 54.42
C LEU A 447 18.95 -35.96 55.35
N TYR A 448 19.40 -34.71 55.21
CA TYR A 448 20.43 -34.13 56.09
C TYR A 448 19.94 -33.91 57.53
N GLN A 449 18.66 -33.57 57.72
CA GLN A 449 18.09 -33.35 59.06
C GLN A 449 17.85 -34.66 59.83
N GLU A 450 17.56 -35.76 59.14
CA GLU A 450 17.30 -37.07 59.77
C GLU A 450 18.56 -37.93 59.97
N ALA A 451 19.66 -37.63 59.27
CA ALA A 451 20.88 -38.42 59.30
C ALA A 451 21.72 -38.19 60.57
N THR A 452 21.42 -38.91 61.64
CA THR A 452 22.11 -38.78 62.94
C THR A 452 23.36 -39.66 63.10
N SER A 453 23.63 -40.66 62.23
CA SER A 453 24.80 -41.56 62.42
C SER A 453 25.36 -42.28 61.18
N GLY A 454 25.16 -41.77 59.96
CA GLY A 454 25.70 -42.44 58.77
C GLY A 454 25.82 -41.56 57.52
N HIS A 455 26.93 -40.82 57.40
CA HIS A 455 27.16 -39.92 56.25
C HIS A 455 27.34 -40.67 54.92
N TYR A 456 27.67 -41.97 54.98
CA TYR A 456 27.76 -42.84 53.80
C TYR A 456 26.39 -43.14 53.16
N TRP A 457 25.33 -43.25 53.96
CA TRP A 457 23.96 -43.49 53.46
C TRP A 457 23.37 -42.26 52.77
N LEU A 458 23.78 -41.06 53.19
CA LEU A 458 23.45 -39.79 52.53
C LEU A 458 23.96 -39.77 51.08
N GLY A 459 25.21 -40.18 50.84
CA GLY A 459 25.76 -40.28 49.49
C GLY A 459 25.03 -41.31 48.62
N LEU A 460 24.68 -42.46 49.20
CA LEU A 460 23.96 -43.53 48.50
C LEU A 460 22.54 -43.14 48.09
N LEU A 461 21.82 -42.38 48.93
CA LEU A 461 20.45 -41.92 48.66
C LEU A 461 20.39 -40.62 47.83
N ALA A 462 21.44 -39.79 47.90
CA ALA A 462 21.55 -38.57 47.10
C ALA A 462 21.63 -38.88 45.60
N VAL A 463 22.33 -39.95 45.20
CA VAL A 463 22.52 -40.30 43.79
C VAL A 463 21.20 -40.62 43.07
N PRO A 464 20.32 -41.51 43.58
CA PRO A 464 18.99 -41.74 43.00
C PRO A 464 18.11 -40.49 42.96
N ALA A 465 18.14 -39.67 44.02
CA ALA A 465 17.36 -38.44 44.10
C ALA A 465 17.78 -37.43 43.02
N LEU A 466 19.09 -37.28 42.80
CA LEU A 466 19.65 -36.39 41.78
C LEU A 466 19.35 -36.91 40.36
N LEU A 467 19.40 -38.22 40.15
CA LEU A 467 19.01 -38.85 38.87
C LEU A 467 17.53 -38.64 38.56
N LEU A 468 16.65 -38.81 39.55
CA LEU A 468 15.20 -38.59 39.38
C LEU A 468 14.89 -37.11 39.11
N ALA A 469 15.52 -36.20 39.85
CA ALA A 469 15.43 -34.75 39.65
C ALA A 469 15.94 -34.33 38.25
N SER A 470 17.01 -34.96 37.77
CA SER A 470 17.57 -34.65 36.45
C SER A 470 16.62 -34.98 35.30
N ARG A 471 15.81 -36.06 35.42
CA ARG A 471 14.80 -36.39 34.42
C ARG A 471 13.73 -35.31 34.28
N LEU A 472 13.28 -34.75 35.41
CA LEU A 472 12.32 -33.64 35.42
C LEU A 472 12.92 -32.36 34.82
N ALA A 473 14.17 -32.04 35.19
CA ALA A 473 14.90 -30.89 34.64
C ALA A 473 15.10 -31.00 33.13
N ILE A 474 15.53 -32.17 32.63
CA ILE A 474 15.71 -32.43 31.19
C ILE A 474 14.37 -32.31 30.45
N GLY A 475 13.28 -32.88 30.99
CA GLY A 475 11.95 -32.79 30.39
C GLY A 475 11.45 -31.35 30.24
N LEU A 476 11.60 -30.53 31.30
CA LEU A 476 11.21 -29.12 31.28
C LEU A 476 12.05 -28.30 30.29
N ILE A 477 13.37 -28.47 30.29
CA ILE A 477 14.25 -27.76 29.36
C ILE A 477 13.98 -28.19 27.91
N ASN A 478 13.80 -29.48 27.63
CA ASN A 478 13.42 -29.95 26.29
C ASN A 478 12.10 -29.35 25.82
N GLY A 479 11.07 -29.30 26.69
CA GLY A 479 9.79 -28.66 26.37
C GLY A 479 9.92 -27.16 26.13
N LEU A 480 10.75 -26.47 26.89
CA LEU A 480 10.98 -25.04 26.72
C LEU A 480 11.78 -24.74 25.44
N VAL A 481 12.75 -25.58 25.09
CA VAL A 481 13.52 -25.48 23.83
C VAL A 481 12.62 -25.71 22.62
N THR A 482 11.74 -26.73 22.65
CA THR A 482 10.82 -26.99 21.53
C THR A 482 9.79 -25.88 21.32
N LEU A 483 9.40 -25.16 22.37
CA LEU A 483 8.50 -24.00 22.27
C LEU A 483 9.21 -22.70 21.84
N THR A 484 10.50 -22.55 22.14
CA THR A 484 11.24 -21.30 21.91
C THR A 484 12.07 -21.30 20.63
N VAL A 485 12.56 -22.48 20.21
CA VAL A 485 13.33 -22.63 18.98
C VAL A 485 12.37 -22.99 17.86
N ALA A 486 11.98 -21.99 17.07
CA ALA A 486 11.29 -22.24 15.81
C ALA A 486 12.14 -23.19 14.93
N PRO A 487 11.52 -24.18 14.25
CA PRO A 487 12.25 -25.10 13.39
C PRO A 487 13.06 -24.28 12.39
N ALA A 488 14.39 -24.43 12.43
CA ALA A 488 15.24 -23.84 11.42
C ALA A 488 14.86 -24.53 10.11
N SER A 489 14.25 -23.79 9.19
CA SER A 489 14.11 -24.23 7.81
C SER A 489 15.51 -24.56 7.31
N CYS A 490 15.79 -25.84 7.12
CA CYS A 490 17.03 -26.30 6.52
C CYS A 490 17.02 -25.85 5.05
N ARG A 491 17.42 -24.60 4.80
CA ARG A 491 17.66 -24.06 3.46
C ARG A 491 19.07 -23.49 3.41
N ALA A 492 19.88 -24.18 2.62
CA ALA A 492 21.03 -23.66 1.87
C ALA A 492 22.23 -23.08 2.65
N TRP A 493 22.65 -23.67 3.78
CA TRP A 493 24.02 -23.44 4.28
C TRP A 493 25.06 -24.37 3.64
N THR A 494 24.65 -25.44 2.98
CA THR A 494 25.56 -26.44 2.36
C THR A 494 25.96 -26.13 0.91
N THR A 495 25.31 -25.20 0.22
CA THR A 495 25.64 -24.89 -1.18
C THR A 495 26.81 -23.91 -1.35
N ALA A 496 27.17 -23.13 -0.33
CA ALA A 496 28.31 -22.21 -0.42
C ALA A 496 29.67 -22.95 -0.48
N LYS A 497 29.74 -24.19 0.04
CA LYS A 497 30.96 -25.02 -0.04
C LYS A 497 31.06 -25.81 -1.36
N ALA A 498 29.99 -25.87 -2.15
CA ALA A 498 29.91 -26.65 -3.39
C ALA A 498 30.13 -25.81 -4.67
N LEU A 499 30.38 -24.50 -4.53
CA LEU A 499 30.53 -23.56 -5.66
C LEU A 499 31.96 -23.04 -5.87
N LEU A 500 32.95 -23.58 -5.14
CA LEU A 500 34.37 -23.37 -5.46
C LEU A 500 34.81 -24.48 -6.43
N PRO A 501 35.23 -24.15 -7.66
CA PRO A 501 35.68 -25.16 -8.62
C PRO A 501 37.12 -25.59 -8.30
N GLU A 502 37.28 -26.81 -7.78
CA GLU A 502 38.55 -27.54 -7.89
C GLU A 502 38.83 -27.84 -9.38
N PRO A 503 40.07 -27.67 -9.88
CA PRO A 503 40.38 -27.86 -11.28
C PRO A 503 40.59 -29.35 -11.59
N GLY A 504 39.74 -29.93 -12.45
CA GLY A 504 39.91 -31.29 -12.93
C GLY A 504 39.05 -31.58 -14.17
N PRO A 505 39.56 -32.36 -15.14
CA PRO A 505 39.11 -32.34 -16.54
C PRO A 505 37.80 -33.14 -16.70
N TRP A 506 37.36 -33.42 -17.94
CA TRP A 506 36.07 -34.02 -18.35
C TRP A 506 35.00 -32.92 -18.48
N TRP A 507 34.61 -32.46 -19.67
CA TRP A 507 34.04 -33.23 -20.77
C TRP A 507 34.32 -32.59 -22.14
N ARG A 508 34.74 -33.42 -23.10
CA ARG A 508 34.80 -33.12 -24.54
C ARG A 508 33.41 -33.26 -25.15
N CYS A 509 33.04 -32.34 -26.05
CA CYS A 509 31.99 -32.53 -27.04
C CYS A 509 32.28 -33.75 -27.93
N PRO A 510 31.24 -34.31 -28.56
CA PRO A 510 31.33 -34.67 -29.96
C PRO A 510 30.39 -33.79 -30.81
N ALA A 511 30.86 -33.62 -32.05
CA ALA A 511 30.38 -32.83 -33.19
C ALA A 511 28.88 -32.52 -33.31
#